data_AF-A0A090F552-F1
#
_entry.id   AF-A0A090F552-F1
#
_cell.length_a   1.000
_cell.length_b   1.000
_cell.length_c   1.000
_cell.angle_alpha   90.00
_cell.angle_beta   90.00
_cell.angle_gamma   90.00
#
_symmetry.space_group_name_H-M   'P 1'
#
loop_
_entity.id
_entity.type
_entity.pdbx_description
1 polymer ?
#
loop_
_entity_poly.entity_id
_entity_poly.type
_entity_poly.pdbx_seq_one_letter_code
_entity_poly.pdbx_strand_id
1 'polypeptide(L)'
;MNLRGVKNWKLKLRYGRAKTEFRHFTTLADGEVLTPNADFKTQPGPAFFAMKVWALDADQAIDMACAIGRHIGFACTGNVYVYDTEPEEPPGGEPHGYNLKFTPYERE
;
A
#
# COMPACT_ATOMS: atom_id res chain seq x y z
N MET A 1 1.51 -13.32 13.37
CA MET A 1 2.12 -14.57 12.81
C MET A 1 2.57 -14.26 11.39
N ASN A 2 3.84 -14.49 11.06
CA ASN A 2 4.35 -14.26 9.71
C ASN A 2 3.95 -15.43 8.78
N LEU A 3 3.20 -15.13 7.71
CA LEU A 3 2.75 -16.13 6.73
C LEU A 3 3.52 -16.08 5.40
N ARG A 4 4.59 -15.27 5.30
CA ARG A 4 5.45 -15.25 4.12
C ARG A 4 6.08 -16.63 3.89
N GLY A 5 6.04 -17.11 2.65
CA GLY A 5 6.53 -18.44 2.26
C GLY A 5 5.61 -19.61 2.61
N VAL A 6 4.47 -19.38 3.29
CA VAL A 6 3.53 -20.45 3.64
C VAL A 6 2.66 -20.82 2.44
N LYS A 7 2.74 -22.07 1.96
CA LYS A 7 1.83 -22.57 0.91
C LYS A 7 0.37 -22.54 1.38
N ASN A 8 -0.54 -22.20 0.46
CA ASN A 8 -2.00 -22.16 0.68
C ASN A 8 -2.43 -21.28 1.87
N TRP A 9 -1.68 -20.21 2.15
CA TRP A 9 -1.94 -19.30 3.27
C TRP A 9 -3.34 -18.67 3.24
N LYS A 10 -3.88 -18.34 2.05
CA LYS A 10 -5.26 -17.81 1.89
C LYS A 10 -6.30 -18.76 2.46
N LEU A 11 -6.19 -20.06 2.15
CA LEU A 11 -7.10 -21.09 2.68
C LEU A 11 -6.91 -21.25 4.19
N LYS A 12 -5.67 -21.19 4.68
CA LYS A 12 -5.39 -21.28 6.12
C LYS A 12 -6.01 -20.12 6.90
N LEU A 13 -5.96 -18.90 6.37
CA LEU A 13 -6.65 -17.74 6.96
C LEU A 13 -8.18 -17.92 6.91
N ARG A 14 -8.73 -18.28 5.73
CA ARG A 14 -10.18 -18.47 5.54
C ARG A 14 -10.79 -19.49 6.49
N TYR A 15 -10.08 -20.58 6.77
CA TYR A 15 -10.54 -21.64 7.67
C TYR A 15 -9.99 -21.51 9.11
N GLY A 16 -9.40 -20.37 9.47
CA GLY A 16 -8.91 -20.10 10.83
C GLY A 16 -7.73 -20.96 11.30
N ARG A 17 -7.08 -21.70 10.39
CA ARG A 17 -5.86 -22.49 10.65
C ARG A 17 -4.61 -21.60 10.79
N ALA A 18 -4.71 -20.36 10.34
CA ALA A 18 -3.77 -19.29 10.60
C ALA A 18 -4.57 -18.04 11.00
N LYS A 19 -3.94 -17.16 11.79
CA LYS A 19 -4.54 -15.89 12.19
C LYS A 19 -3.55 -14.75 11.94
N THR A 20 -4.09 -13.60 11.57
CA THR A 20 -3.39 -12.33 11.49
C THR A 20 -4.27 -11.27 12.15
N GLU A 21 -3.65 -10.30 12.78
CA GLU A 21 -4.34 -9.12 13.33
C GLU A 21 -4.51 -8.04 12.26
N PHE A 22 -3.82 -8.20 11.12
CA PHE A 22 -3.87 -7.25 10.02
C PHE A 22 -5.00 -7.55 9.04
N ARG A 23 -5.64 -6.49 8.58
CA ARG A 23 -6.52 -6.43 7.43
C ARG A 23 -5.74 -6.05 6.18
N HIS A 24 -6.28 -6.40 5.02
CA HIS A 24 -5.67 -6.06 3.75
C HIS A 24 -6.45 -4.96 3.04
N PHE A 25 -5.74 -3.96 2.56
CA PHE A 25 -6.31 -2.82 1.85
C PHE A 25 -5.54 -2.53 0.56
N THR A 26 -6.21 -1.85 -0.37
CA THR A 26 -5.55 -1.06 -1.40
C THR A 26 -5.75 0.41 -1.07
N THR A 27 -4.67 1.18 -1.03
CA THR A 27 -4.73 2.64 -0.88
C THR A 27 -4.46 3.32 -2.21
N LEU A 28 -5.12 4.45 -2.44
CA LEU A 28 -4.88 5.34 -3.56
C LEU A 28 -4.77 6.76 -3.02
N ALA A 29 -3.56 7.31 -3.00
CA ALA A 29 -3.28 8.65 -2.53
C ALA A 29 -3.13 9.60 -3.73
N ASP A 30 -3.86 10.71 -3.69
CA ASP A 30 -3.65 11.83 -4.60
C ASP A 30 -2.55 12.77 -4.05
N GLY A 31 -1.70 13.27 -4.95
CA GLY A 31 -0.59 14.11 -4.55
C GLY A 31 0.36 14.46 -5.68
N GLU A 32 1.60 14.73 -5.30
CA GLU A 32 2.65 15.21 -6.20
C GLU A 32 3.96 14.47 -5.97
N VAL A 33 4.61 14.06 -7.05
CA VAL A 33 6.00 13.64 -7.01
C VAL A 33 6.86 14.91 -6.89
N LEU A 34 7.57 15.03 -5.77
CA LEU A 34 8.50 16.13 -5.51
C LEU A 34 9.93 15.79 -5.94
N THR A 35 10.31 14.52 -5.79
CA THR A 35 11.65 14.04 -6.14
C THR A 35 11.51 12.86 -7.09
N PRO A 36 12.16 12.88 -8.28
CA PRO A 36 12.16 11.75 -9.19
C PRO A 36 12.72 10.50 -8.51
N ASN A 37 12.11 9.35 -8.78
CA ASN A 37 12.54 8.07 -8.27
C ASN A 37 12.75 7.11 -9.44
N ALA A 38 14.00 6.70 -9.67
CA ALA A 38 14.39 5.86 -10.79
C ALA A 38 13.76 4.46 -10.74
N ASP A 39 13.59 3.90 -9.54
CA ASP A 39 13.02 2.56 -9.34
C ASP A 39 11.56 2.51 -9.77
N PHE A 40 10.85 3.63 -9.61
CA PHE A 40 9.44 3.78 -10.01
C PHE A 40 9.25 4.60 -11.30
N LYS A 41 10.36 5.02 -11.93
CA LYS A 41 10.37 5.85 -13.15
C LYS A 41 9.49 7.11 -13.04
N THR A 42 9.46 7.74 -11.87
CA THR A 42 8.63 8.93 -11.64
C THR A 42 9.30 10.20 -12.16
N GLN A 43 8.47 11.18 -12.52
CA GLN A 43 8.89 12.55 -12.87
C GLN A 43 8.15 13.53 -11.94
N PRO A 44 8.71 14.71 -11.66
CA PRO A 44 8.06 15.69 -10.81
C PRO A 44 6.71 16.13 -11.40
N GLY A 45 5.69 16.24 -10.56
CA GLY A 45 4.35 16.66 -10.97
C GLY A 45 3.22 15.84 -10.32
N PRO A 46 1.95 16.13 -10.69
CA PRO A 46 0.79 15.46 -10.13
C PRO A 46 0.76 13.98 -10.46
N ALA A 47 0.45 13.15 -9.47
CA ALA A 47 0.32 11.72 -9.67
C ALA A 47 -0.57 11.09 -8.60
N PHE A 48 -1.17 9.94 -8.95
CA PHE A 48 -1.69 9.02 -7.96
C PHE A 48 -0.62 8.04 -7.50
N PHE A 49 -0.54 7.82 -6.20
CA PHE A 49 0.26 6.78 -5.58
C PHE A 49 -0.65 5.66 -5.06
N ALA A 50 -0.53 4.48 -5.64
CA ALA A 50 -1.28 3.29 -5.23
C ALA A 50 -0.37 2.28 -4.54
N MET A 51 -0.87 1.62 -3.51
CA MET A 51 -0.20 0.49 -2.90
C MET A 51 -1.19 -0.50 -2.30
N LYS A 52 -0.74 -1.74 -2.12
CA LYS A 52 -1.44 -2.74 -1.30
C LYS A 52 -0.79 -2.79 0.07
N VAL A 53 -1.58 -2.97 1.11
CA VAL A 53 -1.07 -2.88 2.48
C VAL A 53 -1.76 -3.85 3.41
N TRP A 54 -0.97 -4.49 4.26
CA TRP A 54 -1.44 -5.15 5.46
C TRP A 54 -1.28 -4.19 6.63
N ALA A 55 -2.40 -3.80 7.25
CA ALA A 55 -2.46 -2.83 8.35
C ALA A 55 -3.51 -3.27 9.38
N LEU A 56 -3.44 -2.73 10.60
CA LEU A 56 -4.41 -2.98 11.67
C LEU A 56 -5.81 -2.47 11.28
N ASP A 57 -5.86 -1.28 10.68
CA ASP A 57 -7.06 -0.58 10.27
C ASP A 57 -6.79 0.36 9.09
N ALA A 58 -7.83 1.08 8.66
CA ALA A 58 -7.74 2.01 7.54
C ALA A 58 -6.89 3.25 7.86
N ASP A 59 -6.88 3.72 9.10
CA ASP A 59 -6.10 4.88 9.51
C ASP A 59 -4.60 4.57 9.42
N GLN A 60 -4.18 3.41 9.94
CA GLN A 60 -2.81 2.94 9.76
C GLN A 60 -2.47 2.74 8.28
N ALA A 61 -3.41 2.27 7.46
CA ALA A 61 -3.17 2.16 6.01
C ALA A 61 -2.89 3.51 5.35
N ILE A 62 -3.60 4.58 5.75
CA ILE A 62 -3.39 5.96 5.29
C ILE A 62 -2.02 6.47 5.74
N ASP A 63 -1.70 6.31 7.02
CA ASP A 63 -0.41 6.75 7.58
C ASP A 63 0.76 6.08 6.85
N MET A 64 0.63 4.78 6.56
CA MET A 64 1.61 4.04 5.79
C MET A 64 1.72 4.56 4.34
N ALA A 65 0.62 4.89 3.68
CA ALA A 65 0.64 5.44 2.33
C ALA A 65 1.42 6.76 2.30
N CYS A 66 1.14 7.65 3.24
CA CYS A 66 1.80 8.94 3.36
C CYS A 66 3.29 8.80 3.72
N ALA A 67 3.62 7.93 4.67
CA ALA A 67 5.00 7.72 5.11
C ALA A 67 5.87 7.07 4.01
N ILE A 68 5.36 6.01 3.37
CA ILE A 68 6.06 5.32 2.28
C ILE A 68 6.19 6.25 1.07
N GLY A 69 5.10 6.92 0.67
CA GLY A 69 5.09 7.89 -0.40
C GLY A 69 6.16 8.97 -0.20
N ARG A 70 6.20 9.57 1.00
CA ARG A 70 7.20 10.58 1.34
C ARG A 70 8.63 10.05 1.24
N HIS A 71 8.87 8.83 1.70
CA HIS A 71 10.18 8.20 1.65
C HIS A 71 10.67 8.01 0.20
N ILE A 72 9.75 7.80 -0.75
CA ILE A 72 10.07 7.56 -2.17
C ILE A 72 9.86 8.79 -3.06
N GLY A 73 9.73 9.98 -2.48
CA GLY A 73 9.70 11.26 -3.20
C GLY A 73 8.32 11.79 -3.57
N PHE A 74 7.25 11.26 -2.97
CA PHE A 74 5.87 11.65 -3.20
C PHE A 74 5.25 12.35 -1.97
N ALA A 75 4.58 13.47 -2.19
CA ALA A 75 3.81 14.16 -1.17
C ALA A 75 2.31 13.92 -1.38
N CYS A 76 1.66 13.30 -0.40
CA CYS A 76 0.20 13.20 -0.35
C CYS A 76 -0.38 14.58 -0.03
N THR A 77 -0.87 15.28 -1.05
CA THR A 77 -1.46 16.63 -0.90
C THR A 77 -2.97 16.64 -1.10
N GLY A 78 -3.54 15.56 -1.64
CA GLY A 78 -4.97 15.38 -1.84
C GLY A 78 -5.57 14.30 -0.93
N ASN A 79 -6.67 13.72 -1.39
CA ASN A 79 -7.37 12.66 -0.66
C ASN A 79 -6.63 11.33 -0.72
N VAL A 80 -6.74 10.54 0.35
CA VAL A 80 -6.32 9.15 0.37
C VAL A 80 -7.56 8.26 0.45
N TYR A 81 -7.76 7.43 -0.56
CA TYR A 81 -8.84 6.46 -0.61
C TYR A 81 -8.33 5.10 -0.13
N VAL A 82 -9.12 4.42 0.70
CA VAL A 82 -8.80 3.09 1.23
C VAL A 82 -9.92 2.14 0.85
N TYR A 83 -9.55 1.01 0.25
CA TYR A 83 -10.49 -0.02 -0.18
C TYR A 83 -10.13 -1.35 0.47
N ASP A 84 -11.11 -2.08 1.01
CA ASP A 84 -10.93 -3.49 1.36
C ASP A 84 -10.77 -4.31 0.07
N THR A 85 -9.63 -4.98 -0.08
CA THR A 85 -9.32 -5.75 -1.30
C THR A 85 -8.72 -7.10 -0.98
N GLU A 86 -8.80 -8.04 -1.93
CA GLU A 86 -8.14 -9.32 -1.76
C GLU A 86 -6.61 -9.19 -1.80
N PRO A 87 -5.88 -9.81 -0.85
CA PRO A 87 -4.43 -9.78 -0.83
C PRO A 87 -3.81 -10.66 -1.92
N GLU A 88 -2.72 -10.20 -2.51
CA GLU A 88 -1.86 -11.01 -3.41
C GLU A 88 -0.70 -11.63 -2.65
N GLU A 89 -0.19 -10.92 -1.64
CA GLU A 89 0.88 -11.38 -0.76
C GLU A 89 0.37 -11.69 0.66
N PRO A 90 0.94 -12.68 1.35
CA PRO A 90 0.54 -13.06 2.71
C PRO A 90 0.88 -11.97 3.75
N PRO A 91 0.14 -11.89 4.87
CA PRO A 91 0.50 -11.01 5.97
C PRO A 91 1.85 -11.42 6.59
N GLY A 92 2.60 -10.42 7.03
CA GLY A 92 3.88 -10.58 7.72
C GLY A 92 3.72 -10.67 9.24
N GLY A 93 4.86 -10.55 9.94
CA GLY A 93 4.84 -10.30 11.40
C GLY A 93 4.47 -8.85 11.75
N GLU A 94 4.61 -7.94 10.80
CA GLU A 94 4.42 -6.49 10.96
C GLU A 94 3.58 -5.93 9.79
N PRO A 95 2.96 -4.75 9.96
CA PRO A 95 2.34 -4.02 8.86
C PRO A 95 3.33 -3.78 7.73
N HIS A 96 2.90 -3.94 6.49
CA HIS A 96 3.75 -3.64 5.34
C HIS A 96 2.95 -3.28 4.09
N GLY A 97 3.53 -2.37 3.29
CA GLY A 97 3.06 -2.03 1.96
C GLY A 97 3.82 -2.80 0.87
N TYR A 98 3.15 -3.09 -0.24
CA TYR A 98 3.73 -3.75 -1.42
C TYR A 98 2.98 -3.31 -2.69
N ASN A 99 3.50 -3.72 -3.86
CA ASN A 99 2.93 -3.38 -5.17
C ASN A 99 2.73 -1.86 -5.37
N LEU A 100 3.77 -1.10 -5.04
CA LEU A 100 3.82 0.36 -5.15
C LEU A 100 3.72 0.78 -6.63
N LYS A 101 2.79 1.68 -6.95
CA LYS A 101 2.57 2.18 -8.31
C LYS A 101 2.33 3.68 -8.31
N PHE A 102 2.87 4.34 -9.32
CA PHE A 102 2.65 5.75 -9.60
C PHE A 102 1.93 5.90 -10.93
N THR A 103 0.96 6.80 -10.99
CA THR A 103 0.22 7.13 -12.22
C THR A 103 0.16 8.64 -12.35
N PRO A 104 1.03 9.25 -13.17
CA PRO A 104 1.03 10.69 -13.39
C PRO A 104 -0.23 11.13 -14.12
N TYR A 105 -0.65 12.38 -13.88
CA TYR A 105 -1.77 13.00 -14.59
C TYR A 105 -1.50 14.49 -14.79
N GLU A 106 -2.20 15.09 -15.76
CA GLU A 106 -2.18 16.54 -15.98
C GLU A 106 -3.32 17.18 -15.18
N ARG A 107 -3.03 18.29 -14.49
CA ARG A 107 -4.08 19.15 -13.94
C ARG A 107 -4.50 20.14 -15.03
N GLU A 108 -5.81 20.26 -15.26
CA GLU A 108 -6.39 21.29 -16.12
C GLU A 108 -6.11 22.71 -15.60
#